data_AF-Q4JXZ9-F1
#
_entry.id   AF-Q4JXZ9-F1
#
_cell.length_a   1.000
_cell.length_b   1.000
_cell.length_c   1.000
_cell.angle_alpha   90.00
_cell.angle_beta   90.00
_cell.angle_gamma   90.00
#
_symmetry.space_group_name_H-M   'P 1'
#
loop_
_entity.id
_entity.type
_entity.pdbx_description
1 polymer ?
#
loop_
_entity_poly.entity_id
_entity_poly.type
_entity_poly.pdbx_seq_one_letter_code
_entity_poly.pdbx_strand_id
1 'polypeptide(L)'
;MIVTGLALGAVLGWVMQRGRFCVTGMIRDIFLNKTWRGFTALLIVIAVHAVGLAALTTAGVITPEYKQFAPLAVVLGGLLFGMGIVLAGGCASGTWYRSAEGLIGSWLALIFYAGSAAAMKGGSLNALNEGLRSWTLPITTIHGSLGISVWWLVVPFALGVAFLARRFLAQEAQTPKMATLKPKKTGLAHLLAEKPWHFYSTAAIIGALGVLAWPLSAATGRNDGLGITSPSSNLSKFLISGEDSVDWGVMLVLGLLVGAFFAAKASGEFRLRVPSAEQAVRSVIGGVLMGVGASAAGGCTVGNGMVQTSLFSYQGWVALLFIAIGIGVAAKLWLKPTDVVPGQTSGPKAGPEQSSSLAAQPVAEQKAMAAQLGFQTTGTLLLDRKATAAEGAESSDAGGDSDLKLVGDRTYKLDTLGAVCPFPLIDAKAAMADLSVGDSLQIDFDCTQATDAIPRWAATDGHEVTNFEQTTDAGWTITVKKGS
;
A
#
# COMPACT_ATOMS: atom_id res chain seq x y z
N MET A 1 11.41 -13.51 26.90
CA MET A 1 12.03 -13.35 25.57
C MET A 1 11.05 -12.94 24.47
N ILE A 2 9.79 -13.38 24.47
CA ILE A 2 8.77 -12.92 23.48
C ILE A 2 8.54 -11.40 23.44
N VAL A 3 8.77 -10.69 24.55
CA VAL A 3 8.70 -9.22 24.64
C VAL A 3 9.69 -8.53 23.70
N THR A 4 10.79 -9.18 23.35
CA THR A 4 11.73 -8.64 22.34
C THR A 4 11.08 -8.52 20.97
N GLY A 5 10.10 -9.38 20.65
CA GLY A 5 9.27 -9.27 19.45
C GLY A 5 8.44 -8.00 19.50
N LEU A 6 7.81 -7.70 20.63
CA LEU A 6 7.04 -6.46 20.82
C LEU A 6 7.92 -5.22 20.67
N ALA A 7 9.09 -5.20 21.32
CA ALA A 7 10.03 -4.08 21.25
C ALA A 7 10.57 -3.87 19.83
N LEU A 8 11.04 -4.94 19.17
CA LEU A 8 11.52 -4.87 17.78
C LEU A 8 10.39 -4.47 16.83
N GLY A 9 9.19 -5.01 17.05
CA GLY A 9 7.97 -4.65 16.34
C GLY A 9 7.68 -3.17 16.47
N ALA A 10 7.74 -2.59 17.66
CA ALA A 10 7.50 -1.17 17.88
C ALA A 10 8.52 -0.28 17.15
N VAL A 11 9.80 -0.63 17.18
CA VAL A 11 10.83 0.08 16.41
C VAL A 11 10.58 -0.06 14.90
N LEU A 12 10.27 -1.27 14.45
CA LEU A 12 9.96 -1.54 13.05
C LEU A 12 8.73 -0.74 12.58
N GLY A 13 7.64 -0.75 13.36
CA GLY A 13 6.43 0.02 13.09
C GLY A 13 6.69 1.52 13.00
N TRP A 14 7.49 2.06 13.91
CA TRP A 14 7.92 3.46 13.86
C TRP A 14 8.67 3.77 12.56
N VAL A 15 9.70 2.97 12.24
CA VAL A 15 10.51 3.17 11.03
C VAL A 15 9.67 3.03 9.76
N MET A 16 8.78 2.04 9.69
CA MET A 16 7.93 1.79 8.53
C MET A 16 6.91 2.91 8.31
N GLN A 17 6.31 3.43 9.39
CA GLN A 17 5.37 4.55 9.32
C GLN A 17 6.09 5.83 8.86
N ARG A 18 7.23 6.17 9.49
CA ARG A 18 8.00 7.38 9.16
C ARG A 18 8.63 7.35 7.77
N GLY A 19 9.14 6.20 7.34
CA GLY A 19 9.71 6.03 6.01
C GLY A 19 8.69 5.62 4.94
N ARG A 20 7.41 5.47 5.31
CA ARG A 20 6.28 5.10 4.44
C ARG A 20 6.61 3.89 3.55
N PHE A 21 7.26 2.91 4.16
CA PHE A 21 7.86 1.79 3.44
C PHE A 21 6.80 0.79 2.98
N CYS A 22 6.30 0.97 1.76
CA CYS A 22 5.27 0.12 1.17
C CYS A 22 5.76 -0.54 -0.13
N VAL A 23 5.99 -1.86 -0.07
CA VAL A 23 6.45 -2.65 -1.22
C VAL A 23 5.46 -2.59 -2.38
N THR A 24 4.15 -2.55 -2.10
CA THR A 24 3.12 -2.41 -3.14
C THR A 24 3.31 -1.14 -3.94
N GLY A 25 3.54 0.00 -3.27
CA GLY A 25 3.80 1.27 -3.93
C GLY A 25 5.07 1.21 -4.79
N MET A 26 6.15 0.66 -4.23
CA MET A 26 7.44 0.53 -4.94
C MET A 26 7.33 -0.24 -6.26
N ILE A 27 6.57 -1.35 -6.27
CA ILE A 27 6.41 -2.17 -7.47
C ILE A 27 5.38 -1.56 -8.42
N ARG A 28 4.26 -1.06 -7.90
CA ARG A 28 3.22 -0.39 -8.70
C ARG A 28 3.78 0.81 -9.46
N ASP A 29 4.65 1.59 -8.83
CA ASP A 29 5.22 2.80 -9.43
C ASP A 29 6.15 2.48 -10.61
N ILE A 30 6.65 1.24 -10.76
CA ILE A 30 7.34 0.77 -11.97
C ILE A 30 6.37 0.76 -13.16
N PHE A 31 5.13 0.31 -12.93
CA PHE A 31 4.12 0.19 -13.98
C PHE A 31 3.41 1.52 -14.27
N LEU A 32 3.09 2.29 -13.24
CA LEU A 32 2.35 3.56 -13.38
C LEU A 32 3.27 4.75 -13.70
N ASN A 33 4.37 4.89 -12.95
CA ASN A 33 5.25 6.07 -13.01
C ASN A 33 6.57 5.77 -13.75
N LYS A 34 6.77 4.54 -14.25
CA LYS A 34 7.98 4.10 -14.97
C LYS A 34 9.29 4.35 -14.20
N THR A 35 9.21 4.36 -12.86
CA THR A 35 10.36 4.64 -11.99
C THR A 35 10.79 3.41 -11.21
N TRP A 36 12.10 3.17 -11.18
CA TRP A 36 12.75 2.07 -10.45
C TRP A 36 13.33 2.52 -9.10
N ARG A 37 13.16 3.80 -8.75
CA ARG A 37 13.67 4.39 -7.52
C ARG A 37 13.14 3.63 -6.29
N GLY A 38 11.83 3.38 -6.25
CA GLY A 38 11.18 2.68 -5.15
C GLY A 38 11.65 1.23 -5.04
N PHE A 39 11.74 0.52 -6.17
CA PHE A 39 12.22 -0.86 -6.23
C PHE A 39 13.67 -1.01 -5.73
N THR A 40 14.52 -0.02 -5.98
CA THR A 40 15.90 -0.01 -5.47
C THR A 40 15.94 -0.03 -3.93
N ALA A 41 14.98 0.58 -3.24
CA ALA A 41 14.88 0.50 -1.79
C ALA A 41 14.55 -0.91 -1.30
N LEU A 42 13.67 -1.63 -2.00
CA LEU A 42 13.43 -3.05 -1.72
C LEU A 42 14.71 -3.87 -1.90
N LEU A 43 15.47 -3.62 -2.98
CA LEU A 43 16.74 -4.29 -3.21
C LEU A 43 17.78 -3.97 -2.12
N ILE A 44 17.80 -2.75 -1.58
CA ILE A 44 18.66 -2.38 -0.44
C ILE A 44 18.30 -3.21 0.80
N VAL A 45 17.01 -3.37 1.12
CA VAL A 45 16.57 -4.25 2.23
C VAL A 45 17.07 -5.68 2.00
N ILE A 46 16.87 -6.21 0.78
CA ILE A 46 17.29 -7.58 0.42
C ILE A 46 18.80 -7.72 0.53
N ALA A 47 19.59 -6.73 0.09
CA ALA A 47 21.05 -6.77 0.14
C ALA A 47 21.57 -6.74 1.59
N VAL A 48 21.02 -5.86 2.44
CA VAL A 48 21.38 -5.79 3.86
C VAL A 48 21.02 -7.10 4.57
N HIS A 49 19.84 -7.66 4.31
CA HIS A 49 19.47 -8.98 4.83
C HIS A 49 20.42 -10.06 4.31
N ALA A 50 20.73 -10.09 3.01
CA ALA A 50 21.54 -11.13 2.41
C ALA A 50 22.93 -11.18 3.05
N VAL A 51 23.56 -10.01 3.24
CA VAL A 51 24.85 -9.89 3.95
C VAL A 51 24.72 -10.31 5.42
N GLY A 52 23.71 -9.80 6.13
CA GLY A 52 23.55 -10.08 7.55
C GLY A 52 23.21 -11.54 7.85
N LEU A 53 22.31 -12.16 7.08
CA LEU A 53 21.93 -13.55 7.24
C LEU A 53 23.03 -14.50 6.79
N ALA A 54 23.76 -14.20 5.71
CA ALA A 54 24.94 -14.97 5.34
C ALA A 54 25.97 -14.95 6.47
N ALA A 55 26.26 -13.77 7.04
CA ALA A 55 27.19 -13.63 8.18
C ALA A 55 26.73 -14.44 9.40
N LEU A 56 25.47 -14.27 9.84
CA LEU A 56 24.92 -14.99 10.99
C LEU A 56 24.89 -16.51 10.79
N THR A 57 24.59 -16.97 9.57
CA THR A 57 24.58 -18.40 9.23
C THR A 57 26.00 -18.96 9.24
N THR A 58 26.98 -18.26 8.67
CA THR A 58 28.39 -18.69 8.73
C THR A 58 28.97 -18.67 10.14
N ALA A 59 28.46 -17.79 11.02
CA ALA A 59 28.84 -17.74 12.42
C ALA A 59 28.15 -18.82 13.27
N GLY A 60 27.23 -19.61 12.70
CA GLY A 60 26.49 -20.64 13.43
C GLY A 60 25.46 -20.10 14.44
N VAL A 61 25.15 -18.79 14.38
CA VAL A 61 24.19 -18.15 15.30
C VAL A 61 22.76 -18.52 14.94
N ILE A 62 22.49 -18.79 13.66
CA ILE A 62 21.17 -19.15 13.13
C ILE A 62 21.27 -20.34 12.19
N THR A 63 20.22 -21.15 12.15
CA THR A 63 20.04 -22.24 11.18
C THR A 63 18.75 -21.99 10.41
N PRO A 64 18.81 -21.26 9.27
CA PRO A 64 17.62 -20.94 8.49
C PRO A 64 16.94 -22.21 7.98
N GLU A 65 15.62 -22.32 8.19
CA GLU A 65 14.83 -23.36 7.56
C GLU A 65 14.51 -22.99 6.11
N TYR A 66 14.94 -23.82 5.18
CA TYR A 66 14.63 -23.65 3.77
C TYR A 66 13.43 -24.51 3.37
N LYS A 67 12.33 -23.85 3.03
CA LYS A 67 11.11 -24.53 2.58
C LYS A 67 11.29 -25.07 1.16
N GLN A 68 10.77 -26.26 0.91
CA GLN A 68 10.72 -26.83 -0.43
C GLN A 68 9.87 -25.95 -1.36
N PHE A 69 10.30 -25.86 -2.60
CA PHE A 69 9.64 -25.01 -3.59
C PHE A 69 8.37 -25.69 -4.10
N ALA A 70 7.22 -25.04 -3.93
CA ALA A 70 5.92 -25.47 -4.48
C ALA A 70 5.56 -24.56 -5.68
N PRO A 71 5.93 -24.91 -6.93
CA PRO A 71 5.88 -23.95 -8.04
C PRO A 71 4.46 -23.44 -8.30
N LEU A 72 3.49 -24.35 -8.38
CA LEU A 72 2.09 -24.00 -8.66
C LEU A 72 1.50 -23.08 -7.57
N ALA A 73 1.69 -23.44 -6.30
CA ALA A 73 1.19 -22.66 -5.16
C ALA A 73 1.84 -21.27 -5.10
N VAL A 74 3.14 -21.18 -5.40
CA VAL A 74 3.90 -19.93 -5.37
C VAL A 74 3.51 -19.01 -6.52
N VAL A 75 3.31 -19.54 -7.71
CA VAL A 75 2.88 -18.78 -8.89
C VAL A 75 1.45 -18.26 -8.70
N LEU A 76 0.50 -19.16 -8.43
CA LEU A 76 -0.91 -18.78 -8.27
C LEU A 76 -1.12 -17.91 -7.03
N GLY A 77 -0.52 -18.29 -5.90
CA GLY A 77 -0.59 -17.53 -4.66
C GLY A 77 0.07 -16.16 -4.79
N GLY A 78 1.20 -16.07 -5.48
CA GLY A 78 1.90 -14.81 -5.75
C GLY A 78 1.07 -13.85 -6.59
N LEU A 79 0.45 -14.33 -7.68
CA LEU A 79 -0.46 -13.54 -8.51
C LEU A 79 -1.67 -13.06 -7.72
N LEU A 80 -2.33 -13.97 -7.00
CA LEU A 80 -3.51 -13.66 -6.20
C LEU A 80 -3.21 -12.64 -5.10
N PHE A 81 -2.08 -12.81 -4.41
CA PHE A 81 -1.59 -11.87 -3.41
C PHE A 81 -1.30 -10.51 -4.04
N GLY A 82 -0.61 -10.49 -5.18
CA GLY A 82 -0.25 -9.27 -5.93
C GLY A 82 -1.47 -8.46 -6.36
N MET A 83 -2.54 -9.12 -6.80
CA MET A 83 -3.81 -8.46 -7.10
C MET A 83 -4.51 -7.96 -5.83
N GLY A 84 -4.55 -8.79 -4.78
CA GLY A 84 -5.19 -8.46 -3.51
C GLY A 84 -4.61 -7.23 -2.83
N ILE A 85 -3.28 -7.05 -2.85
CA ILE A 85 -2.63 -5.88 -2.23
C ILE A 85 -2.96 -4.56 -2.91
N VAL A 86 -3.35 -4.57 -4.19
CA VAL A 86 -3.80 -3.37 -4.90
C VAL A 86 -5.21 -2.99 -4.44
N LEU A 87 -6.13 -3.94 -4.33
CA LEU A 87 -7.50 -3.70 -3.84
C LEU A 87 -7.54 -3.29 -2.37
N ALA A 88 -6.71 -3.93 -1.54
CA ALA A 88 -6.55 -3.58 -0.13
C ALA A 88 -5.89 -2.20 0.07
N GLY A 89 -5.27 -1.65 -0.97
CA GLY A 89 -4.54 -0.39 -0.92
C GLY A 89 -3.23 -0.46 -0.13
N GLY A 90 -2.75 -1.64 0.30
CA GLY A 90 -1.57 -1.78 1.14
C GLY A 90 -0.92 -3.17 1.06
N CYS A 91 0.41 -3.23 1.26
CA CYS A 91 1.09 -4.52 1.49
C CYS A 91 0.78 -5.06 2.89
N ALA A 92 1.09 -6.32 3.19
CA ALA A 92 0.77 -6.92 4.49
C ALA A 92 1.23 -6.10 5.71
N SER A 93 2.51 -5.69 5.75
CA SER A 93 3.03 -4.78 6.78
C SER A 93 2.45 -3.36 6.68
N GLY A 94 2.13 -2.93 5.46
CA GLY A 94 1.43 -1.68 5.16
C GLY A 94 0.08 -1.59 5.82
N THR A 95 -0.71 -2.65 5.71
CA THR A 95 -2.04 -2.73 6.30
C THR A 95 -1.98 -2.62 7.82
N TRP A 96 -0.96 -3.21 8.47
CA TRP A 96 -0.75 -3.06 9.91
C TRP A 96 -0.40 -1.61 10.32
N TYR A 97 0.64 -1.00 9.73
CA TYR A 97 1.02 0.36 10.17
C TYR A 97 -0.02 1.42 9.76
N ARG A 98 -0.71 1.26 8.62
CA ARG A 98 -1.80 2.18 8.20
C ARG A 98 -3.07 2.00 9.03
N SER A 99 -3.30 0.81 9.56
CA SER A 99 -4.33 0.62 10.59
C SER A 99 -4.03 1.50 11.81
N ALA A 100 -2.75 1.60 12.19
CA ALA A 100 -2.31 2.47 13.29
C ALA A 100 -2.43 3.97 12.98
N GLU A 101 -2.39 4.38 11.71
CA GLU A 101 -2.62 5.77 11.26
C GLU A 101 -4.12 6.18 11.34
N GLY A 102 -5.02 5.22 11.56
CA GLY A 102 -6.47 5.47 11.66
C GLY A 102 -7.26 5.20 10.37
N LEU A 103 -6.71 4.47 9.40
CA LEU A 103 -7.45 4.13 8.18
C LEU A 103 -8.35 2.91 8.40
N ILE A 104 -9.67 3.13 8.47
CA ILE A 104 -10.65 2.06 8.69
C ILE A 104 -10.65 1.04 7.53
N GLY A 105 -10.38 1.48 6.30
CA GLY A 105 -10.21 0.55 5.17
C GLY A 105 -9.08 -0.46 5.41
N SER A 106 -7.97 -0.04 6.03
CA SER A 106 -6.89 -0.94 6.42
C SER A 106 -7.28 -1.88 7.56
N TRP A 107 -8.20 -1.49 8.45
CA TRP A 107 -8.71 -2.38 9.50
C TRP A 107 -9.50 -3.53 8.89
N LEU A 108 -10.40 -3.22 7.94
CA LEU A 108 -11.16 -4.22 7.20
C LEU A 108 -10.20 -5.16 6.46
N ALA A 109 -9.28 -4.62 5.67
CA ALA A 109 -8.29 -5.43 4.96
C ALA A 109 -7.47 -6.32 5.91
N LEU A 110 -7.08 -5.81 7.08
CA LEU A 110 -6.30 -6.57 8.08
C LEU A 110 -7.10 -7.74 8.67
N ILE A 111 -8.35 -7.51 9.07
CA ILE A 111 -9.23 -8.54 9.63
C ILE A 111 -9.43 -9.68 8.62
N PHE A 112 -9.80 -9.33 7.38
CA PHE A 112 -10.04 -10.34 6.35
C PHE A 112 -8.75 -11.01 5.88
N TYR A 113 -7.62 -10.30 5.87
CA TYR A 113 -6.30 -10.87 5.61
C TYR A 113 -5.88 -11.89 6.66
N ALA A 114 -5.95 -11.52 7.94
CA ALA A 114 -5.56 -12.39 9.05
C ALA A 114 -6.51 -13.59 9.17
N GLY A 115 -7.83 -13.35 9.04
CA GLY A 115 -8.86 -14.39 9.10
C GLY A 115 -8.76 -15.40 7.94
N SER A 116 -8.61 -14.93 6.70
CA SER A 116 -8.45 -15.84 5.55
C SER A 116 -7.12 -16.59 5.57
N ALA A 117 -6.04 -15.96 6.07
CA ALA A 117 -4.77 -16.66 6.31
C ALA A 117 -4.88 -17.73 7.41
N ALA A 118 -5.62 -17.45 8.49
CA ALA A 118 -5.93 -18.43 9.53
C ALA A 118 -6.75 -19.60 8.99
N ALA A 119 -7.79 -19.32 8.20
CA ALA A 119 -8.60 -20.34 7.55
C ALA A 119 -7.78 -21.27 6.65
N MET A 120 -6.81 -20.73 5.89
CA MET A 120 -5.95 -21.50 4.99
C MET A 120 -4.84 -22.29 5.70
N LYS A 121 -4.31 -21.80 6.83
CA LYS A 121 -3.16 -22.44 7.52
C LYS A 121 -3.53 -23.39 8.64
N GLY A 122 -4.80 -23.50 8.98
CA GLY A 122 -5.26 -24.43 10.02
C GLY A 122 -6.75 -24.41 10.29
N GLY A 123 -7.53 -23.59 9.57
CA GLY A 123 -8.99 -23.63 9.63
C GLY A 123 -9.61 -24.46 8.51
N SER A 124 -10.84 -24.12 8.15
CA SER A 124 -11.68 -24.84 7.20
C SER A 124 -11.13 -24.91 5.76
N LEU A 125 -10.21 -24.03 5.39
CA LEU A 125 -9.58 -23.99 4.05
C LEU A 125 -8.20 -24.66 4.02
N ASN A 126 -7.80 -25.38 5.08
CA ASN A 126 -6.49 -26.03 5.13
C ASN A 126 -6.32 -27.07 4.00
N ALA A 127 -7.34 -27.90 3.76
CA ALA A 127 -7.29 -28.89 2.67
C ALA A 127 -7.04 -28.26 1.29
N LEU A 128 -7.57 -27.05 1.04
CA LEU A 128 -7.29 -26.29 -0.18
C LEU A 128 -5.82 -25.86 -0.24
N ASN A 129 -5.29 -25.36 0.88
CA ASN A 129 -3.90 -24.92 0.97
C ASN A 129 -2.92 -26.09 0.80
N GLU A 130 -3.17 -27.23 1.45
CA GLU A 130 -2.38 -28.45 1.30
C GLU A 130 -2.48 -29.00 -0.13
N GLY A 131 -3.69 -29.02 -0.72
CA GLY A 131 -3.90 -29.43 -2.11
C GLY A 131 -3.09 -28.58 -3.09
N LEU A 132 -3.12 -27.25 -2.93
CA LEU A 132 -2.33 -26.32 -3.75
C LEU A 132 -0.82 -26.54 -3.59
N ARG A 133 -0.37 -26.86 -2.37
CA ARG A 133 1.05 -27.05 -2.03
C ARG A 133 1.52 -28.50 -2.14
N SER A 134 0.67 -29.44 -2.57
CA SER A 134 1.00 -30.87 -2.66
C SER A 134 2.15 -31.14 -3.62
N TRP A 135 2.20 -30.40 -4.72
CA TRP A 135 3.29 -30.48 -5.69
C TRP A 135 4.49 -29.64 -5.24
N THR A 136 5.46 -30.31 -4.61
CA THR A 136 6.74 -29.74 -4.18
C THR A 136 7.89 -30.32 -4.98
N LEU A 137 8.88 -29.47 -5.28
CA LEU A 137 10.16 -29.88 -5.84
C LEU A 137 11.20 -29.87 -4.71
N PRO A 138 12.15 -30.84 -4.68
CA PRO A 138 13.20 -30.93 -3.67
C PRO A 138 14.32 -29.90 -3.89
N ILE A 139 13.97 -28.70 -4.35
CA ILE A 139 14.87 -27.56 -4.51
C ILE A 139 14.47 -26.47 -3.52
N THR A 140 15.47 -25.84 -2.93
CA THR A 140 15.29 -24.85 -1.86
C THR A 140 15.97 -23.54 -2.23
N THR A 141 17.29 -23.53 -2.36
CA THR A 141 18.09 -22.35 -2.67
C THR A 141 18.96 -22.51 -3.91
N ILE A 142 19.22 -21.39 -4.58
CA ILE A 142 20.05 -21.33 -5.79
C ILE A 142 21.48 -21.78 -5.46
N HIS A 143 22.05 -21.30 -4.35
CA HIS A 143 23.40 -21.68 -3.94
C HIS A 143 23.48 -23.17 -3.54
N GLY A 144 22.41 -23.72 -2.95
CA GLY A 144 22.35 -25.12 -2.55
C GLY A 144 22.33 -26.05 -3.76
N SER A 145 21.53 -25.71 -4.79
CA SER A 145 21.48 -26.47 -6.04
C SER A 145 22.77 -26.38 -6.86
N LEU A 146 23.50 -25.26 -6.78
CA LEU A 146 24.77 -25.06 -7.49
C LEU A 146 25.99 -25.59 -6.70
N GLY A 147 25.83 -25.97 -5.43
CA GLY A 147 26.94 -26.38 -4.56
C GLY A 147 27.97 -25.28 -4.29
N ILE A 148 27.58 -24.00 -4.43
CA ILE A 148 28.47 -22.85 -4.22
C ILE A 148 28.22 -22.19 -2.87
N SER A 149 29.24 -21.50 -2.34
CA SER A 149 29.07 -20.66 -1.16
C SER A 149 28.10 -19.50 -1.45
N VAL A 150 27.22 -19.19 -0.49
CA VAL A 150 26.24 -18.10 -0.59
C VAL A 150 26.90 -16.74 -0.86
N TRP A 151 28.15 -16.53 -0.40
CA TRP A 151 28.90 -15.30 -0.59
C TRP A 151 29.14 -14.95 -2.07
N TRP A 152 29.23 -15.95 -2.95
CA TRP A 152 29.34 -15.74 -4.39
C TRP A 152 28.09 -15.11 -5.01
N LEU A 153 26.93 -15.21 -4.35
CA LEU A 153 25.70 -14.52 -4.75
C LEU A 153 25.55 -13.19 -4.00
N VAL A 154 25.83 -13.19 -2.70
CA VAL A 154 25.65 -12.02 -1.82
C VAL A 154 26.53 -10.85 -2.23
N VAL A 155 27.83 -11.08 -2.47
CA VAL A 155 28.78 -9.98 -2.75
C VAL A 155 28.46 -9.28 -4.07
N PRO A 156 28.32 -9.98 -5.21
CA PRO A 156 27.95 -9.32 -6.47
C PRO A 156 26.59 -8.63 -6.39
N PHE A 157 25.61 -9.26 -5.73
CA PHE A 157 24.29 -8.66 -5.54
C PHE A 157 24.37 -7.36 -4.73
N ALA A 158 25.07 -7.36 -3.59
CA ALA A 158 25.24 -6.18 -2.75
C ALA A 158 25.98 -5.05 -3.47
N LEU A 159 27.03 -5.37 -4.24
CA LEU A 159 27.76 -4.39 -5.06
C LEU A 159 26.87 -3.81 -6.17
N GLY A 160 26.08 -4.64 -6.86
CA GLY A 160 25.13 -4.19 -7.88
C GLY A 160 24.06 -3.25 -7.31
N VAL A 161 23.53 -3.59 -6.13
CA VAL A 161 22.56 -2.73 -5.42
C VAL A 161 23.21 -1.42 -4.95
N ALA A 162 24.44 -1.46 -4.43
CA ALA A 162 25.16 -0.25 -4.04
C ALA A 162 25.44 0.68 -5.24
N PHE A 163 25.79 0.12 -6.40
CA PHE A 163 25.94 0.86 -7.65
C PHE A 163 24.62 1.50 -8.08
N LEU A 164 23.51 0.75 -8.08
CA LEU A 164 22.19 1.26 -8.45
C LEU A 164 21.71 2.35 -7.50
N ALA A 165 21.91 2.17 -6.19
CA ALA A 165 21.59 3.16 -5.18
C ALA A 165 22.38 4.46 -5.38
N ARG A 166 23.70 4.37 -5.66
CA ARG A 166 24.52 5.54 -5.99
C ARG A 166 24.04 6.26 -7.25
N ARG A 167 23.67 5.50 -8.29
CA ARG A 167 23.13 6.08 -9.54
C ARG A 167 21.85 6.89 -9.28
N PHE A 168 20.89 6.32 -8.55
CA PHE A 168 19.64 7.03 -8.25
C PHE A 168 19.83 8.20 -7.29
N LEU A 169 20.73 8.10 -6.31
CA LEU A 169 21.09 9.23 -5.44
C LEU A 169 21.74 10.37 -6.23
N ALA A 170 22.61 10.05 -7.19
CA ALA A 170 23.21 11.06 -8.06
C ALA A 170 22.18 11.74 -8.97
N GLN A 171 21.21 10.99 -9.50
CA GLN A 171 20.09 11.55 -10.28
C GLN A 171 19.19 12.45 -9.41
N GLU A 172 18.91 12.03 -8.18
CA GLU A 172 18.11 12.82 -7.24
C GLU A 172 18.79 14.12 -6.84
N ALA A 173 20.12 14.10 -6.67
CA ALA A 173 20.89 15.31 -6.40
C ALA A 173 20.82 16.35 -7.54
N GLN A 174 20.50 15.92 -8.76
CA GLN A 174 20.31 16.79 -9.94
C GLN A 174 18.85 17.22 -10.13
N THR A 175 17.89 16.64 -9.40
CA THR A 175 16.47 16.99 -9.50
C THR A 175 16.19 18.29 -8.74
N PRO A 176 15.30 19.18 -9.22
CA PRO A 176 14.94 20.40 -8.50
C PRO A 176 14.46 20.08 -7.07
N LYS A 177 14.82 20.93 -6.11
CA LYS A 177 14.44 20.73 -4.71
C LYS A 177 12.92 20.75 -4.59
N MET A 178 12.36 19.65 -4.10
CA MET A 178 10.93 19.50 -3.86
C MET A 178 10.49 20.48 -2.76
N ALA A 179 9.27 20.99 -2.86
CA ALA A 179 8.65 21.74 -1.78
C ALA A 179 8.49 20.85 -0.54
N THR A 180 8.95 21.33 0.60
CA THR A 180 8.82 20.64 1.89
C THR A 180 7.98 21.48 2.85
N LEU A 181 7.21 20.83 3.71
CA LEU A 181 6.48 21.49 4.78
C LEU A 181 7.43 22.28 5.69
N LYS A 182 6.98 23.45 6.16
CA LYS A 182 7.71 24.23 7.15
C LYS A 182 7.86 23.41 8.46
N PRO A 183 9.07 23.32 9.04
CA PRO A 183 9.28 22.57 10.28
C PRO A 183 8.52 23.23 11.44
N LYS A 184 7.80 22.43 12.26
CA LYS A 184 7.03 22.92 13.42
C LYS A 184 7.72 22.59 14.76
N LYS A 185 8.63 21.60 14.79
CA LYS A 185 9.39 21.15 15.97
C LYS A 185 10.89 21.36 15.75
N THR A 186 11.64 21.33 16.85
CA THR A 186 13.11 21.43 16.85
C THR A 186 13.73 20.19 17.50
N GLY A 187 15.02 19.93 17.23
CA GLY A 187 15.80 18.85 17.85
C GLY A 187 15.43 17.42 17.42
N LEU A 188 15.52 16.45 18.34
CA LEU A 188 15.22 15.03 18.09
C LEU A 188 13.77 14.80 17.68
N ALA A 189 12.84 15.60 18.23
CA ALA A 189 11.43 15.53 17.85
C ALA A 189 11.22 15.93 16.38
N HIS A 190 11.98 16.90 15.86
CA HIS A 190 11.97 17.25 14.44
C HIS A 190 12.49 16.09 13.58
N LEU A 191 13.63 15.49 13.96
CA LEU A 191 14.26 14.42 13.17
C LEU A 191 13.44 13.11 13.15
N LEU A 192 12.81 12.77 14.27
CA LEU A 192 12.03 11.55 14.41
C LEU A 192 10.59 11.72 13.91
N ALA A 193 9.96 12.90 14.10
CA ALA A 193 8.53 13.08 13.85
C ALA A 193 8.17 13.99 12.68
N GLU A 194 9.05 14.87 12.19
CA GLU A 194 8.72 15.82 11.12
C GLU A 194 9.54 15.65 9.86
N LYS A 195 10.85 15.42 10.00
CA LYS A 195 11.74 15.25 8.86
C LYS A 195 11.27 14.03 8.05
N PRO A 196 11.04 14.18 6.72
CA PRO A 196 10.79 13.04 5.87
C PRO A 196 12.05 12.18 5.81
N TRP A 197 11.93 10.91 6.20
CA TRP A 197 13.05 9.98 6.16
C TRP A 197 13.34 9.60 4.72
N HIS A 198 14.63 9.58 4.36
CA HIS A 198 14.99 9.16 3.03
C HIS A 198 14.62 7.68 2.82
N PHE A 199 14.13 7.36 1.63
CA PHE A 199 13.60 6.03 1.34
C PHE A 199 14.68 4.94 1.48
N TYR A 200 15.91 5.25 1.08
CA TYR A 200 17.05 4.32 1.16
C TYR A 200 17.62 4.18 2.58
N SER A 201 17.57 5.22 3.41
CA SER A 201 17.99 5.09 4.82
C SER A 201 16.98 4.24 5.59
N THR A 202 15.68 4.43 5.33
CA THR A 202 14.62 3.59 5.90
C THR A 202 14.82 2.13 5.50
N ALA A 203 15.07 1.86 4.21
CA ALA A 203 15.38 0.52 3.72
C ALA A 203 16.56 -0.13 4.45
N ALA A 204 17.68 0.59 4.61
CA ALA A 204 18.84 0.07 5.32
C ALA A 204 18.52 -0.26 6.79
N ILE A 205 17.75 0.60 7.48
CA ILE A 205 17.34 0.37 8.87
C ILE A 205 16.39 -0.84 8.97
N ILE A 206 15.40 -0.96 8.09
CA ILE A 206 14.48 -2.11 8.06
C ILE A 206 15.27 -3.40 7.80
N GLY A 207 16.23 -3.39 6.88
CA GLY A 207 17.12 -4.52 6.63
C GLY A 207 17.93 -4.91 7.88
N ALA A 208 18.52 -3.93 8.57
CA ALA A 208 19.27 -4.20 9.80
C ALA A 208 18.36 -4.75 10.92
N LEU A 209 17.16 -4.19 11.10
CA LEU A 209 16.17 -4.68 12.06
C LEU A 209 15.75 -6.12 11.74
N GLY A 210 15.60 -6.46 10.46
CA GLY A 210 15.26 -7.83 10.10
C GLY A 210 16.41 -8.82 10.25
N VAL A 211 17.67 -8.39 10.12
CA VAL A 211 18.83 -9.20 10.53
C VAL A 211 18.81 -9.44 12.04
N LEU A 212 18.54 -8.41 12.85
CA LEU A 212 18.42 -8.53 14.31
C LEU A 212 17.22 -9.37 14.76
N ALA A 213 16.15 -9.41 13.98
CA ALA A 213 14.96 -10.20 14.27
C ALA A 213 15.24 -11.71 14.31
N TRP A 214 16.17 -12.21 13.51
CA TRP A 214 16.50 -13.63 13.43
C TRP A 214 17.01 -14.23 14.74
N PRO A 215 18.12 -13.73 15.35
CA PRO A 215 18.60 -14.29 16.62
C PRO A 215 17.60 -14.09 17.76
N LEU A 216 16.85 -12.98 17.75
CA LEU A 216 15.82 -12.72 18.77
C LEU A 216 14.63 -13.70 18.66
N SER A 217 14.21 -14.02 17.43
CA SER A 217 13.18 -15.02 17.18
C SER A 217 13.68 -16.43 17.47
N ALA A 218 14.90 -16.77 17.02
CA ALA A 218 15.53 -18.08 17.25
C ALA A 218 15.66 -18.40 18.74
N ALA A 219 16.01 -17.39 19.56
CA ALA A 219 16.06 -17.52 21.02
C ALA A 219 14.71 -17.85 21.69
N THR A 220 13.60 -17.75 20.97
CA THR A 220 12.26 -18.16 21.43
C THR A 220 11.78 -19.49 20.85
N GLY A 221 12.64 -20.20 20.11
CA GLY A 221 12.31 -21.46 19.44
C GLY A 221 11.74 -21.30 18.03
N ARG A 222 11.63 -20.07 17.51
CA ARG A 222 11.18 -19.78 16.14
C ARG A 222 12.39 -19.41 15.26
N ASN A 223 12.92 -20.38 14.51
CA ASN A 223 14.03 -20.19 13.57
C ASN A 223 13.60 -19.56 12.23
N ASP A 224 12.97 -18.38 12.31
CA ASP A 224 12.50 -17.65 11.14
C ASP A 224 12.64 -16.15 11.37
N GLY A 225 12.74 -15.38 10.29
CA GLY A 225 12.98 -13.94 10.31
C GLY A 225 11.70 -13.12 10.49
N LEU A 226 11.72 -11.91 9.92
CA LEU A 226 10.53 -11.06 9.84
C LEU A 226 9.42 -11.76 9.05
N GLY A 227 8.23 -11.82 9.65
CA GLY A 227 7.04 -12.37 9.02
C GLY A 227 5.80 -11.64 9.49
N ILE A 228 4.83 -11.46 8.58
CA ILE A 228 3.55 -10.80 8.90
C ILE A 228 2.39 -11.80 8.80
N THR A 229 2.36 -12.64 7.76
CA THR A 229 1.22 -13.53 7.50
C THR A 229 1.02 -14.57 8.58
N SER A 230 2.06 -15.32 8.96
CA SER A 230 1.92 -16.37 9.99
C SER A 230 1.60 -15.78 11.36
N PRO A 231 2.27 -14.70 11.82
CA PRO A 231 1.84 -14.03 13.05
C PRO A 231 0.41 -13.50 13.03
N SER A 232 -0.03 -12.92 11.91
CA SER A 232 -1.40 -12.42 11.78
C SER A 232 -2.40 -13.58 11.86
N SER A 233 -2.11 -14.73 11.22
CA SER A 233 -2.97 -15.91 11.32
C SER A 233 -3.00 -16.51 12.72
N ASN A 234 -1.84 -16.59 13.39
CA ASN A 234 -1.73 -17.13 14.75
C ASN A 234 -2.51 -16.25 15.74
N LEU A 235 -2.42 -14.92 15.60
CA LEU A 235 -3.22 -13.99 16.38
C LEU A 235 -4.73 -14.19 16.16
N SER A 236 -5.17 -14.37 14.90
CA SER A 236 -6.57 -14.64 14.61
C SER A 236 -7.07 -15.96 15.19
N LYS A 237 -6.29 -17.04 15.10
CA LYS A 237 -6.65 -18.34 15.70
C LYS A 237 -6.74 -18.26 17.22
N PHE A 238 -5.79 -17.58 17.85
CA PHE A 238 -5.79 -17.33 19.29
C PHE A 238 -7.03 -16.55 19.75
N LEU A 239 -7.40 -15.49 19.01
CA LEU A 239 -8.56 -14.67 19.35
C LEU A 239 -9.91 -15.37 19.11
N ILE A 240 -10.01 -16.21 18.08
CA ILE A 240 -11.28 -16.83 17.66
C ILE A 240 -11.52 -18.16 18.37
N SER A 241 -10.53 -19.06 18.34
CA SER A 241 -10.67 -20.44 18.79
C SER A 241 -9.98 -20.73 20.12
N GLY A 242 -9.16 -19.79 20.62
CA GLY A 242 -8.23 -20.06 21.73
C GLY A 242 -7.11 -21.04 21.37
N GLU A 243 -6.96 -21.37 20.09
CA GLU A 243 -5.91 -22.22 19.55
C GLU A 243 -4.64 -21.41 19.24
N ASP A 244 -3.49 -22.08 19.23
CA ASP A 244 -2.15 -21.48 19.20
C ASP A 244 -1.82 -20.63 20.44
N SER A 245 -0.53 -20.38 20.64
CA SER A 245 -0.04 -19.49 21.70
C SER A 245 0.46 -18.17 21.11
N VAL A 246 0.50 -17.13 21.95
CA VAL A 246 1.03 -15.83 21.57
C VAL A 246 2.56 -15.94 21.45
N ASP A 247 3.03 -16.24 20.24
CA ASP A 247 4.44 -16.41 19.92
C ASP A 247 5.16 -15.06 19.71
N TRP A 248 6.48 -15.14 19.52
CA TRP A 248 7.33 -13.97 19.26
C TRP A 248 6.89 -13.17 18.03
N GLY A 249 6.41 -13.84 16.99
CA GLY A 249 5.90 -13.21 15.78
C GLY A 249 4.59 -12.46 16.03
N VAL A 250 3.67 -13.01 16.81
CA VAL A 250 2.43 -12.30 17.22
C VAL A 250 2.79 -11.01 17.96
N MET A 251 3.75 -11.10 18.90
CA MET A 251 4.27 -9.93 19.59
C MET A 251 4.91 -8.91 18.63
N LEU A 252 5.60 -9.37 17.59
CA LEU A 252 6.16 -8.51 16.54
C LEU A 252 5.09 -7.69 15.81
N VAL A 253 3.99 -8.31 15.34
CA VAL A 253 2.95 -7.58 14.60
C VAL A 253 2.13 -6.64 15.50
N LEU A 254 1.89 -7.02 16.75
CA LEU A 254 1.28 -6.14 17.75
C LEU A 254 2.20 -4.96 18.07
N GLY A 255 3.50 -5.22 18.22
CA GLY A 255 4.51 -4.18 18.41
C GLY A 255 4.52 -3.21 17.23
N LEU A 256 4.47 -3.73 16.00
CA LEU A 256 4.41 -2.94 14.78
C LEU A 256 3.21 -1.99 14.78
N LEU A 257 2.02 -2.46 15.17
CA LEU A 257 0.84 -1.62 15.33
C LEU A 257 1.07 -0.50 16.35
N VAL A 258 1.58 -0.84 17.54
CA VAL A 258 1.81 0.12 18.65
C VAL A 258 2.85 1.16 18.27
N GLY A 259 3.98 0.74 17.69
CA GLY A 259 5.04 1.64 17.25
C GLY A 259 4.60 2.60 16.15
N ALA A 260 3.84 2.09 15.17
CA ALA A 260 3.26 2.91 14.12
C ALA A 260 2.23 3.92 14.66
N PHE A 261 1.43 3.53 15.66
CA PHE A 261 0.46 4.43 16.30
C PHE A 261 1.15 5.60 16.99
N PHE A 262 2.19 5.34 17.79
CA PHE A 262 2.96 6.39 18.43
C PHE A 262 3.70 7.27 17.42
N ALA A 263 4.22 6.70 16.33
CA ALA A 263 4.84 7.46 15.25
C ALA A 263 3.84 8.40 14.57
N ALA A 264 2.65 7.90 14.21
CA ALA A 264 1.59 8.68 13.57
C ALA A 264 1.06 9.80 14.47
N LYS A 265 0.91 9.53 15.78
CA LYS A 265 0.52 10.56 16.75
C LYS A 265 1.63 11.60 16.95
N ALA A 266 2.88 11.17 17.02
CA ALA A 266 4.02 12.08 17.17
C ALA A 266 4.20 12.98 15.94
N SER A 267 3.88 12.50 14.74
CA SER A 267 3.96 13.27 13.50
C SER A 267 2.70 14.10 13.18
N GLY A 268 1.61 13.97 13.95
CA GLY A 268 0.34 14.63 13.66
C GLY A 268 -0.35 14.07 12.39
N GLU A 269 -0.04 12.82 12.03
CA GLU A 269 -0.58 12.10 10.88
C GLU A 269 -1.68 11.09 11.26
N PHE A 270 -2.02 10.98 12.54
CA PHE A 270 -3.12 10.16 13.01
C PHE A 270 -4.46 10.85 12.80
N ARG A 271 -5.35 10.23 12.02
CA ARG A 271 -6.75 10.65 11.85
C ARG A 271 -7.60 9.47 11.47
N LEU A 272 -8.77 9.35 12.10
CA LEU A 272 -9.73 8.31 11.73
C LEU A 272 -10.35 8.66 10.36
N ARG A 273 -10.09 7.82 9.37
CA ARG A 273 -10.58 7.99 7.98
C ARG A 273 -11.53 6.85 7.64
N VAL A 274 -12.79 7.20 7.41
CA VAL A 274 -13.83 6.25 7.00
C VAL A 274 -13.79 6.12 5.47
N PRO A 275 -13.59 4.90 4.92
CA PRO A 275 -13.63 4.70 3.48
C PRO A 275 -15.06 4.82 2.93
N SER A 276 -15.18 5.11 1.63
CA SER A 276 -16.45 4.93 0.91
C SER A 276 -16.89 3.46 0.92
N ALA A 277 -18.17 3.19 0.69
CA ALA A 277 -18.70 1.82 0.65
C ALA A 277 -17.96 0.96 -0.40
N GLU A 278 -17.67 1.52 -1.57
CA GLU A 278 -16.91 0.83 -2.61
C GLU A 278 -15.49 0.49 -2.14
N GLN A 279 -14.79 1.45 -1.52
CA GLN A 279 -13.45 1.21 -1.01
C GLN A 279 -13.45 0.20 0.16
N ALA A 280 -14.51 0.17 0.97
CA ALA A 280 -14.68 -0.85 2.00
C ALA A 280 -14.78 -2.25 1.40
N VAL A 281 -15.62 -2.43 0.36
CA VAL A 281 -15.74 -3.72 -0.37
C VAL A 281 -14.42 -4.12 -1.01
N ARG A 282 -13.72 -3.19 -1.68
CA ARG A 282 -12.38 -3.43 -2.24
C ARG A 282 -11.38 -3.87 -1.15
N SER A 283 -11.45 -3.26 0.03
CA SER A 283 -10.58 -3.60 1.16
C SER A 283 -10.85 -5.01 1.70
N VAL A 284 -12.12 -5.41 1.80
CA VAL A 284 -12.52 -6.77 2.21
C VAL A 284 -12.05 -7.81 1.21
N ILE A 285 -12.37 -7.62 -0.08
CA ILE A 285 -11.96 -8.54 -1.14
C ILE A 285 -10.43 -8.62 -1.20
N GLY A 286 -9.75 -7.47 -1.17
CA GLY A 286 -8.31 -7.39 -1.15
C GLY A 286 -7.69 -8.15 0.03
N GLY A 287 -8.26 -7.98 1.24
CA GLY A 287 -7.84 -8.71 2.44
C GLY A 287 -7.95 -10.23 2.26
N VAL A 288 -9.09 -10.74 1.78
CA VAL A 288 -9.27 -12.18 1.52
C VAL A 288 -8.25 -12.71 0.50
N LEU A 289 -8.09 -12.01 -0.63
CA LEU A 289 -7.12 -12.38 -1.66
C LEU A 289 -5.67 -12.37 -1.13
N MET A 290 -5.33 -11.40 -0.28
CA MET A 290 -4.04 -11.34 0.38
C MET A 290 -3.83 -12.53 1.32
N GLY A 291 -4.82 -12.94 2.10
CA GLY A 291 -4.62 -14.02 3.09
C GLY A 291 -4.54 -15.38 2.44
N VAL A 292 -5.41 -15.63 1.44
CA VAL A 292 -5.36 -16.84 0.60
C VAL A 292 -4.07 -16.90 -0.20
N GLY A 293 -3.74 -15.83 -0.92
CA GLY A 293 -2.55 -15.75 -1.76
C GLY A 293 -1.25 -15.89 -0.98
N ALA A 294 -1.12 -15.21 0.17
CA ALA A 294 0.07 -15.32 1.01
C ALA A 294 0.23 -16.70 1.66
N SER A 295 -0.87 -17.40 1.93
CA SER A 295 -0.83 -18.75 2.51
C SER A 295 -0.41 -19.78 1.46
N ALA A 296 -1.04 -19.74 0.27
CA ALA A 296 -0.66 -20.57 -0.86
C ALA A 296 0.81 -20.34 -1.26
N ALA A 297 1.22 -19.08 -1.41
CA ALA A 297 2.61 -18.73 -1.77
C ALA A 297 3.64 -19.01 -0.66
N GLY A 298 3.19 -19.30 0.57
CA GLY A 298 4.07 -19.55 1.72
C GLY A 298 4.68 -18.30 2.37
N GLY A 299 4.24 -17.11 1.96
CA GLY A 299 4.71 -15.84 2.49
C GLY A 299 4.10 -14.64 1.75
N CYS A 300 4.07 -13.49 2.45
CA CYS A 300 3.74 -12.19 1.86
C CYS A 300 5.01 -11.49 1.32
N THR A 301 4.89 -10.23 0.93
CA THR A 301 6.03 -9.39 0.49
C THR A 301 7.17 -9.29 1.51
N VAL A 302 6.90 -9.35 2.81
CA VAL A 302 7.97 -9.35 3.83
C VAL A 302 8.67 -10.71 3.88
N GLY A 303 7.90 -11.79 4.08
CA GLY A 303 8.45 -13.14 4.21
C GLY A 303 9.11 -13.63 2.91
N ASN A 304 8.35 -13.67 1.81
CA ASN A 304 8.89 -14.13 0.53
C ASN A 304 9.73 -13.05 -0.16
N GLY A 305 9.26 -11.80 -0.17
CA GLY A 305 9.89 -10.74 -0.96
C GLY A 305 11.14 -10.11 -0.33
N MET A 306 11.30 -10.11 1.01
CA MET A 306 12.49 -9.57 1.68
C MET A 306 13.36 -10.68 2.28
N VAL A 307 12.78 -11.60 3.06
CA VAL A 307 13.56 -12.60 3.80
C VAL A 307 14.00 -13.74 2.88
N GLN A 308 13.07 -14.41 2.19
CA GLN A 308 13.40 -15.57 1.35
C GLN A 308 14.24 -15.22 0.11
N THR A 309 14.02 -14.05 -0.50
CA THR A 309 14.89 -13.53 -1.57
C THR A 309 16.31 -13.28 -1.09
N SER A 310 16.49 -12.78 0.14
CA SER A 310 17.82 -12.57 0.73
C SER A 310 18.56 -13.88 1.05
N LEU A 311 17.82 -14.96 1.26
CA LEU A 311 18.34 -16.34 1.36
C LEU A 311 18.58 -16.98 -0.02
N PHE A 312 18.36 -16.25 -1.12
CA PHE A 312 18.44 -16.76 -2.49
C PHE A 312 17.62 -18.03 -2.74
N SER A 313 16.42 -18.11 -2.14
CA SER A 313 15.51 -19.24 -2.36
C SER A 313 14.72 -19.12 -3.65
N TYR A 314 14.46 -20.24 -4.32
CA TYR A 314 13.63 -20.27 -5.53
C TYR A 314 12.22 -19.76 -5.23
N GLN A 315 11.67 -20.16 -4.07
CA GLN A 315 10.36 -19.69 -3.61
C GLN A 315 10.32 -18.16 -3.49
N GLY A 316 11.32 -17.53 -2.86
CA GLY A 316 11.34 -16.08 -2.66
C GLY A 316 11.35 -15.31 -3.97
N TRP A 317 12.24 -15.66 -4.89
CA TRP A 317 12.39 -14.97 -6.17
C TRP A 317 11.19 -15.16 -7.10
N VAL A 318 10.69 -16.39 -7.21
CA VAL A 318 9.49 -16.67 -8.02
C VAL A 318 8.26 -16.00 -7.42
N ALA A 319 8.08 -16.06 -6.09
CA ALA A 319 6.99 -15.35 -5.42
C ALA A 319 7.05 -13.84 -5.68
N LEU A 320 8.22 -13.22 -5.52
CA LEU A 320 8.38 -11.78 -5.75
C LEU A 320 8.04 -11.39 -7.20
N LEU A 321 8.48 -12.19 -8.17
CA LEU A 321 8.16 -11.97 -9.59
C LEU A 321 6.65 -12.02 -9.85
N PHE A 322 5.97 -13.07 -9.39
CA PHE A 322 4.54 -13.23 -9.64
C PHE A 322 3.68 -12.28 -8.80
N ILE A 323 4.14 -11.87 -7.62
CA ILE A 323 3.54 -10.74 -6.89
C ILE A 323 3.65 -9.46 -7.72
N ALA A 324 4.82 -9.20 -8.32
CA ALA A 324 5.01 -8.00 -9.15
C ALA A 324 4.13 -8.02 -10.41
N ILE A 325 4.01 -9.17 -11.08
CA ILE A 325 3.09 -9.34 -12.21
C ILE A 325 1.64 -9.12 -11.76
N GLY A 326 1.23 -9.70 -10.62
CA GLY A 326 -0.11 -9.51 -10.07
C GLY A 326 -0.43 -8.04 -9.77
N ILE A 327 0.53 -7.30 -9.21
CA ILE A 327 0.41 -5.85 -9.00
C ILE A 327 0.25 -5.12 -10.34
N GLY A 328 1.07 -5.44 -11.35
CA GLY A 328 1.01 -4.80 -12.66
C GLY A 328 -0.32 -5.04 -13.37
N VAL A 329 -0.83 -6.27 -13.33
CA VAL A 329 -2.15 -6.64 -13.88
C VAL A 329 -3.26 -5.87 -13.15
N ALA A 330 -3.28 -5.92 -11.82
CA ALA A 330 -4.29 -5.22 -11.02
C ALA A 330 -4.22 -3.70 -11.18
N ALA A 331 -3.02 -3.12 -11.29
CA ALA A 331 -2.83 -1.70 -11.52
C ALA A 331 -3.47 -1.28 -12.86
N LYS A 332 -3.26 -2.06 -13.93
CA LYS A 332 -3.84 -1.77 -15.24
C LYS A 332 -5.37 -1.95 -15.27
N LEU A 333 -5.90 -2.90 -14.50
CA LEU A 333 -7.33 -3.20 -14.47
C LEU A 333 -8.13 -2.23 -13.58
N TRP A 334 -7.61 -1.87 -12.40
CA TRP A 334 -8.37 -1.19 -11.35
C TRP A 334 -7.92 0.23 -10.99
N LEU A 335 -6.70 0.65 -11.38
CA LEU A 335 -6.20 2.00 -11.07
C LEU A 335 -6.40 2.96 -12.25
N LYS A 336 -7.66 3.19 -12.59
CA LYS A 336 -8.06 4.27 -13.50
C LYS A 336 -8.35 5.55 -12.70
N PRO A 337 -8.18 6.75 -13.29
CA PRO A 337 -8.60 7.99 -12.67
C PRO A 337 -10.05 7.86 -12.21
N THR A 338 -10.34 8.36 -11.02
CA THR A 338 -11.70 8.32 -10.50
C THR A 338 -12.54 9.31 -11.31
N ASP A 339 -13.70 8.88 -11.83
CA ASP A 339 -14.69 9.86 -12.30
C ASP A 339 -15.03 10.75 -11.09
N VAL A 340 -14.99 12.06 -11.32
CA VAL A 340 -14.91 13.10 -10.29
C VAL A 340 -15.94 12.90 -9.16
N VAL A 341 -15.50 13.14 -7.92
CA VAL A 341 -16.21 12.89 -6.65
C VAL A 341 -17.71 13.30 -6.69
N PRO A 342 -18.64 12.48 -6.13
CA PRO A 342 -20.07 12.78 -6.10
C PRO A 342 -20.37 14.14 -5.46
N GLY A 343 -20.96 15.04 -6.25
CA GLY A 343 -21.20 16.44 -5.91
C GLY A 343 -21.11 17.36 -7.13
N GLN A 344 -20.55 16.87 -8.23
CA GLN A 344 -20.63 17.47 -9.55
C GLN A 344 -21.70 16.75 -10.35
N THR A 345 -22.82 17.42 -10.62
CA THR A 345 -23.85 16.90 -11.51
C THR A 345 -23.29 16.91 -12.93
N SER A 346 -22.88 15.75 -13.42
CA SER A 346 -22.76 15.53 -14.86
C SER A 346 -24.13 15.77 -15.49
N GLY A 347 -24.31 16.91 -16.15
CA GLY A 347 -25.39 17.06 -17.14
C GLY A 347 -25.23 15.96 -18.19
N PRO A 348 -26.33 15.44 -18.77
CA PRO A 348 -26.23 14.34 -19.72
C PRO A 348 -25.37 14.77 -20.91
N LYS A 349 -24.25 14.07 -21.12
CA LYS A 349 -23.37 14.25 -22.29
C LYS A 349 -24.22 14.25 -23.55
N ALA A 350 -24.24 15.38 -24.25
CA ALA A 350 -24.86 15.50 -25.56
C ALA A 350 -24.16 14.53 -26.52
N GLY A 351 -24.89 13.48 -26.92
CA GLY A 351 -24.50 12.65 -28.06
C GLY A 351 -24.61 13.46 -29.36
N PRO A 352 -23.91 13.04 -30.42
CA PRO A 352 -23.85 13.80 -31.66
C PRO A 352 -25.24 13.90 -32.29
N GLU A 353 -25.58 15.11 -32.72
CA GLU A 353 -26.80 15.45 -33.44
C GLU A 353 -27.05 14.45 -34.58
N GLN A 354 -28.17 13.73 -34.51
CA GLN A 354 -28.85 13.22 -35.69
C GLN A 354 -30.28 13.73 -35.67
N SER A 355 -30.53 14.64 -36.59
CA SER A 355 -31.85 15.10 -36.99
C SER A 355 -32.71 13.92 -37.45
N SER A 356 -33.83 13.67 -36.79
CA SER A 356 -35.06 13.28 -37.49
C SER A 356 -36.27 13.52 -36.59
N SER A 357 -37.27 14.15 -37.19
CA SER A 357 -38.59 14.48 -36.68
C SER A 357 -39.41 13.23 -36.29
N LEU A 358 -40.29 13.35 -35.30
CA LEU A 358 -41.75 13.13 -35.40
C LEU A 358 -42.39 12.80 -34.03
N ALA A 359 -43.31 13.68 -33.63
CA ALA A 359 -44.64 13.43 -33.05
C ALA A 359 -44.83 12.39 -31.90
N ALA A 360 -45.21 12.94 -30.73
CA ALA A 360 -46.38 12.62 -29.90
C ALA A 360 -46.61 11.20 -29.29
N GLN A 361 -46.74 11.22 -27.95
CA GLN A 361 -47.81 10.60 -27.12
C GLN A 361 -47.66 9.15 -26.56
N PRO A 362 -48.38 8.77 -25.46
CA PRO A 362 -47.75 8.32 -24.20
C PRO A 362 -48.22 6.96 -23.61
N VAL A 363 -47.55 6.53 -22.52
CA VAL A 363 -47.98 5.68 -21.36
C VAL A 363 -48.78 4.37 -21.62
N ALA A 364 -48.21 3.23 -21.20
CA ALA A 364 -48.87 2.08 -20.54
C ALA A 364 -47.77 1.11 -20.03
N GLU A 365 -47.56 0.94 -18.74
CA GLU A 365 -48.26 -0.02 -17.86
C GLU A 365 -48.02 -1.49 -18.24
N GLN A 366 -47.13 -2.16 -17.50
CA GLN A 366 -47.26 -3.61 -17.28
C GLN A 366 -46.63 -4.00 -15.94
N LYS A 367 -47.51 -4.42 -15.03
CA LYS A 367 -47.24 -4.96 -13.70
C LYS A 367 -47.74 -6.41 -13.65
N ALA A 368 -47.17 -7.15 -12.71
CA ALA A 368 -47.55 -8.49 -12.21
C ALA A 368 -46.99 -9.65 -13.05
N MET A 369 -46.53 -10.78 -12.50
CA MET A 369 -46.61 -11.43 -11.16
C MET A 369 -45.57 -12.60 -11.24
N ALA A 370 -45.03 -13.28 -10.23
CA ALA A 370 -45.31 -13.44 -8.81
C ALA A 370 -44.12 -14.14 -8.12
N ALA A 371 -43.96 -13.82 -6.84
CA ALA A 371 -43.73 -14.73 -5.71
C ALA A 371 -42.43 -15.54 -5.57
N GLN A 372 -41.94 -15.89 -4.37
CA GLN A 372 -42.07 -15.39 -2.99
C GLN A 372 -41.19 -16.34 -2.17
N LEU A 373 -40.27 -15.86 -1.36
CA LEU A 373 -39.77 -16.53 -0.14
C LEU A 373 -39.03 -15.45 0.65
N GLY A 374 -39.69 -14.97 1.71
CA GLY A 374 -39.28 -13.80 2.47
C GLY A 374 -38.42 -14.12 3.68
N PHE A 375 -37.72 -13.08 4.15
CA PHE A 375 -37.52 -12.82 5.57
C PHE A 375 -37.47 -11.30 5.75
N GLN A 376 -38.45 -10.77 6.48
CA GLN A 376 -38.56 -9.36 6.88
C GLN A 376 -37.73 -9.11 8.13
N THR A 377 -37.17 -7.91 8.27
CA THR A 377 -37.14 -7.16 9.53
C THR A 377 -36.95 -5.66 9.23
N THR A 378 -37.49 -4.86 10.13
CA THR A 378 -38.07 -3.53 9.93
C THR A 378 -37.20 -2.43 10.57
N GLY A 379 -37.31 -1.20 10.07
CA GLY A 379 -36.88 0.05 10.72
C GLY A 379 -35.63 0.67 10.07
N THR A 380 -35.60 1.92 9.60
CA THR A 380 -36.27 3.12 10.12
C THR A 380 -36.29 4.19 9.01
N LEU A 381 -37.44 4.85 8.86
CA LEU A 381 -37.60 6.19 8.26
C LEU A 381 -36.78 7.24 9.03
N LEU A 382 -36.58 8.42 8.43
CA LEU A 382 -36.06 9.73 8.93
C LEU A 382 -34.80 10.14 8.14
N LEU A 383 -34.70 11.24 7.39
CA LEU A 383 -35.45 12.50 7.32
C LEU A 383 -35.30 13.14 5.94
N ASP A 384 -36.42 13.66 5.46
CA ASP A 384 -36.53 14.65 4.39
C ASP A 384 -36.13 16.03 4.94
N ARG A 385 -35.30 16.79 4.21
CA ARG A 385 -35.11 18.22 4.47
C ARG A 385 -34.70 18.96 3.19
N LYS A 386 -35.71 19.36 2.42
CA LYS A 386 -35.61 20.53 1.51
C LYS A 386 -35.27 21.78 2.32
N ALA A 387 -34.19 22.47 1.93
CA ALA A 387 -33.97 23.88 2.24
C ALA A 387 -33.24 24.54 1.05
N THR A 388 -34.03 25.27 0.27
CA THR A 388 -33.74 26.56 -0.39
C THR A 388 -32.27 26.98 -0.50
N ALA A 389 -31.74 27.00 -1.73
CA ALA A 389 -30.62 27.85 -2.11
C ALA A 389 -31.14 28.93 -3.07
N ALA A 390 -30.93 30.18 -2.68
CA ALA A 390 -31.28 31.38 -3.40
C ALA A 390 -30.27 31.68 -4.53
N GLU A 391 -30.74 32.46 -5.49
CA GLU A 391 -30.08 32.93 -6.72
C GLU A 391 -28.85 33.83 -6.49
N GLY A 392 -28.02 33.89 -7.54
CA GLY A 392 -27.05 34.97 -7.80
C GLY A 392 -25.59 34.50 -7.75
N ALA A 393 -24.73 34.72 -8.73
CA ALA A 393 -24.83 35.42 -10.01
C ALA A 393 -23.75 34.83 -10.93
N GLU A 394 -24.08 34.64 -12.20
CA GLU A 394 -23.12 34.31 -13.25
C GLU A 394 -22.23 35.52 -13.55
N SER A 395 -20.92 35.30 -13.59
CA SER A 395 -20.00 36.13 -14.36
C SER A 395 -19.11 35.19 -15.17
N SER A 396 -19.37 35.20 -16.47
CA SER A 396 -18.63 34.55 -17.54
C SER A 396 -17.17 35.00 -17.56
N ASP A 397 -16.24 34.04 -17.63
CA ASP A 397 -15.00 34.25 -18.37
C ASP A 397 -14.50 32.94 -18.97
N ALA A 398 -14.05 33.05 -20.22
CA ALA A 398 -13.75 31.96 -21.13
C ALA A 398 -12.34 31.37 -20.88
N GLY A 399 -12.26 30.04 -20.80
CA GLY A 399 -10.99 29.31 -20.88
C GLY A 399 -11.04 27.92 -20.25
N GLY A 400 -11.12 26.89 -21.09
CA GLY A 400 -10.88 25.48 -20.72
C GLY A 400 -12.05 24.79 -20.03
N ASP A 401 -12.75 23.94 -20.78
CA ASP A 401 -13.81 23.03 -20.31
C ASP A 401 -13.22 21.96 -19.37
N SER A 402 -12.93 22.35 -18.13
CA SER A 402 -12.56 21.43 -17.07
C SER A 402 -13.66 21.46 -16.01
N ASP A 403 -14.22 20.29 -15.67
CA ASP A 403 -15.23 20.09 -14.61
C ASP A 403 -14.72 20.48 -13.20
N LEU A 404 -13.55 21.10 -13.08
CA LEU A 404 -12.92 21.47 -11.82
C LEU A 404 -13.52 22.76 -11.27
N LYS A 405 -13.75 22.77 -9.95
CA LYS A 405 -14.30 23.96 -9.27
C LYS A 405 -13.27 25.09 -9.26
N LEU A 406 -13.60 26.25 -9.82
CA LEU A 406 -12.79 27.46 -9.73
C LEU A 406 -12.85 28.04 -8.31
N VAL A 407 -11.69 28.34 -7.71
CA VAL A 407 -11.57 28.86 -6.33
C VAL A 407 -10.79 30.19 -6.26
N GLY A 408 -10.13 30.58 -7.35
CA GLY A 408 -9.46 31.87 -7.48
C GLY A 408 -9.10 32.15 -8.93
N ASP A 409 -8.36 33.23 -9.17
CA ASP A 409 -7.90 33.58 -10.51
C ASP A 409 -7.01 32.45 -11.07
N ARG A 410 -7.50 31.81 -12.14
CA ARG A 410 -6.88 30.64 -12.80
C ARG A 410 -6.50 29.52 -11.83
N THR A 411 -7.23 29.38 -10.71
CA THR A 411 -6.97 28.37 -9.68
C THR A 411 -8.16 27.43 -9.55
N TYR A 412 -7.93 26.17 -9.87
CA TYR A 412 -8.90 25.10 -9.88
C TYR A 412 -8.68 24.18 -8.68
N LYS A 413 -9.76 23.67 -8.11
CA LYS A 413 -9.72 22.83 -6.91
C LYS A 413 -10.05 21.37 -7.22
N LEU A 414 -9.21 20.48 -6.67
CA LEU A 414 -9.38 19.04 -6.67
C LEU A 414 -9.42 18.54 -5.21
N ASP A 415 -10.52 17.90 -4.83
CA ASP A 415 -10.68 17.29 -3.51
C ASP A 415 -10.48 15.77 -3.60
N THR A 416 -9.47 15.27 -2.89
CA THR A 416 -9.13 13.84 -2.82
C THR A 416 -9.10 13.35 -1.36
N LEU A 417 -9.80 14.04 -0.45
CA LEU A 417 -9.92 13.62 0.94
C LEU A 417 -10.60 12.25 1.06
N GLY A 418 -10.02 11.38 1.89
CA GLY A 418 -10.46 10.00 2.07
C GLY A 418 -9.99 9.05 0.97
N ALA A 419 -9.38 9.55 -0.11
CA ALA A 419 -8.84 8.71 -1.17
C ALA A 419 -7.58 7.98 -0.71
N VAL A 420 -7.48 6.70 -1.09
CA VAL A 420 -6.32 5.87 -0.77
C VAL A 420 -5.25 6.06 -1.84
N CYS A 421 -3.98 6.09 -1.46
CA CYS A 421 -2.90 6.09 -2.44
C CYS A 421 -2.97 4.87 -3.38
N PRO A 422 -2.88 5.05 -4.71
CA PRO A 422 -2.30 6.20 -5.42
C PRO A 422 -3.26 7.27 -5.93
N PHE A 423 -4.57 7.17 -5.65
CA PHE A 423 -5.58 8.00 -6.31
C PHE A 423 -5.32 9.52 -6.25
N PRO A 424 -4.89 10.12 -5.12
CA PRO A 424 -4.57 11.56 -5.09
C PRO A 424 -3.56 12.02 -6.15
N LEU A 425 -2.55 11.21 -6.47
CA LEU A 425 -1.57 11.56 -7.50
C LEU A 425 -2.10 11.28 -8.91
N ILE A 426 -2.88 10.21 -9.10
CA ILE A 426 -3.46 9.86 -10.40
C ILE A 426 -4.46 10.94 -10.81
N ASP A 427 -5.34 11.31 -9.89
CA ASP A 427 -6.39 12.31 -10.13
C ASP A 427 -5.76 13.70 -10.33
N ALA A 428 -4.70 14.04 -9.57
CA ALA A 428 -3.95 15.28 -9.79
C ALA A 428 -3.29 15.35 -11.17
N LYS A 429 -2.69 14.26 -11.64
CA LYS A 429 -2.08 14.19 -12.99
C LYS A 429 -3.12 14.31 -14.09
N ALA A 430 -4.26 13.67 -13.92
CA ALA A 430 -5.37 13.77 -14.87
C ALA A 430 -5.90 15.20 -14.93
N ALA A 431 -6.24 15.79 -13.78
CA ALA A 431 -6.71 17.17 -13.69
C ALA A 431 -5.70 18.18 -14.27
N MET A 432 -4.40 18.00 -13.99
CA MET A 432 -3.34 18.88 -14.51
C MET A 432 -3.19 18.79 -16.04
N ALA A 433 -3.51 17.65 -16.64
CA ALA A 433 -3.46 17.49 -18.10
C ALA A 433 -4.45 18.43 -18.80
N ASP A 434 -5.62 18.65 -18.20
CA ASP A 434 -6.71 19.46 -18.75
C ASP A 434 -6.52 20.97 -18.55
N LEU A 435 -5.60 21.39 -17.67
CA LEU A 435 -5.33 22.80 -17.39
C LEU A 435 -4.41 23.47 -18.43
N SER A 436 -4.47 24.79 -18.57
CA SER A 436 -3.55 25.56 -19.42
C SER A 436 -2.25 25.92 -18.68
N VAL A 437 -1.17 26.18 -19.42
CA VAL A 437 0.10 26.63 -18.82
C VAL A 437 -0.14 27.93 -18.04
N GLY A 438 0.36 27.96 -16.80
CA GLY A 438 0.14 29.06 -15.86
C GLY A 438 -1.06 28.91 -14.92
N ASP A 439 -1.98 27.99 -15.20
CA ASP A 439 -3.09 27.68 -14.29
C ASP A 439 -2.57 26.94 -13.05
N SER A 440 -3.29 27.08 -11.95
CA SER A 440 -2.97 26.45 -10.67
C SER A 440 -4.02 25.41 -10.29
N LEU A 441 -3.55 24.27 -9.79
CA LEU A 441 -4.38 23.21 -9.23
C LEU A 441 -4.15 23.14 -7.72
N GLN A 442 -5.18 23.47 -6.94
CA GLN A 442 -5.21 23.28 -5.49
C GLN A 442 -5.74 21.88 -5.19
N ILE A 443 -4.90 21.05 -4.56
CA ILE A 443 -5.22 19.65 -4.25
C ILE A 443 -5.33 19.52 -2.73
N ASP A 444 -6.52 19.18 -2.27
CA ASP A 444 -6.78 18.81 -0.87
C ASP A 444 -6.70 17.29 -0.72
N PHE A 445 -5.90 16.81 0.23
CA PHE A 445 -5.66 15.38 0.40
C PHE A 445 -5.31 15.02 1.84
N ASP A 446 -5.58 13.77 2.22
CA ASP A 446 -5.24 13.21 3.53
C ASP A 446 -4.42 11.91 3.43
N CYS A 447 -4.04 11.45 2.22
CA CYS A 447 -3.06 10.39 2.09
C CYS A 447 -1.67 10.89 2.48
N THR A 448 -1.08 10.35 3.55
CA THR A 448 0.26 10.74 4.01
C THR A 448 1.30 10.66 2.89
N GLN A 449 1.31 9.58 2.09
CA GLN A 449 2.27 9.40 0.99
C GLN A 449 2.20 10.51 -0.08
N ALA A 450 1.05 11.17 -0.27
CA ALA A 450 0.90 12.24 -1.25
C ALA A 450 1.70 13.51 -0.88
N THR A 451 2.04 13.70 0.40
CA THR A 451 2.94 14.80 0.85
C THR A 451 4.38 14.68 0.31
N ASP A 452 4.75 13.51 -0.24
CA ASP A 452 6.05 13.29 -0.89
C ASP A 452 5.88 13.05 -2.39
N ALA A 453 4.81 12.35 -2.79
CA ALA A 453 4.58 12.00 -4.19
C ALA A 453 4.15 13.19 -5.07
N ILE A 454 3.28 14.08 -4.59
CA ILE A 454 2.79 15.24 -5.36
C ILE A 454 3.90 16.29 -5.55
N PRO A 455 4.61 16.77 -4.51
CA PRO A 455 5.72 17.72 -4.70
C PRO A 455 6.83 17.18 -5.60
N ARG A 456 7.12 15.87 -5.50
CA ARG A 456 8.11 15.22 -6.36
C ARG A 456 7.68 15.20 -7.82
N TRP A 457 6.44 14.81 -8.07
CA TRP A 457 5.88 14.83 -9.41
C TRP A 457 5.92 16.24 -9.99
N ALA A 458 5.47 17.25 -9.24
CA ALA A 458 5.54 18.64 -9.67
C ALA A 458 6.97 19.06 -10.04
N ALA A 459 7.96 18.78 -9.17
CA ALA A 459 9.36 19.09 -9.45
C ALA A 459 9.96 18.33 -10.66
N THR A 460 9.51 17.10 -10.91
CA THR A 460 10.02 16.25 -12.00
C THR A 460 9.43 16.66 -13.35
N ASP A 461 8.15 17.04 -13.37
CA ASP A 461 7.41 17.44 -14.57
C ASP A 461 7.47 18.97 -14.81
N GLY A 462 8.35 19.67 -14.09
CA GLY A 462 8.60 21.11 -14.29
C GLY A 462 7.50 22.04 -13.78
N HIS A 463 6.57 21.54 -12.97
CA HIS A 463 5.53 22.35 -12.32
C HIS A 463 6.05 23.04 -11.06
N GLU A 464 5.50 24.22 -10.76
CA GLU A 464 5.88 25.02 -9.60
C GLU A 464 4.92 24.77 -8.43
N VAL A 465 5.43 24.46 -7.24
CA VAL A 465 4.60 24.37 -6.03
C VAL A 465 4.57 25.74 -5.35
N THR A 466 3.43 26.44 -5.43
CA THR A 466 3.28 27.81 -4.89
C THR A 466 2.84 27.83 -3.43
N ASN A 467 2.07 26.82 -3.00
CA ASN A 467 1.69 26.63 -1.60
C ASN A 467 1.79 25.15 -1.23
N PHE A 468 2.28 24.86 -0.02
CA PHE A 468 2.21 23.53 0.57
C PHE A 468 2.12 23.65 2.09
N GLU A 469 0.96 23.32 2.62
CA GLU A 469 0.69 23.44 4.04
C GLU A 469 -0.15 22.29 4.59
N GLN A 470 -0.04 22.09 5.90
CA GLN A 470 -0.88 21.17 6.65
C GLN A 470 -2.03 21.97 7.24
N THR A 471 -3.25 21.73 6.76
CA THR A 471 -4.47 22.47 7.14
C THR A 471 -5.14 21.87 8.37
N THR A 472 -5.07 20.56 8.55
CA THR A 472 -5.66 19.83 9.70
C THR A 472 -4.74 18.70 10.16
N ASP A 473 -5.08 18.06 11.29
CA ASP A 473 -4.43 16.82 11.68
C ASP A 473 -4.58 15.80 10.55
N ALA A 474 -3.43 15.37 10.03
CA ALA A 474 -3.33 14.45 8.90
C ALA A 474 -4.09 14.87 7.62
N GLY A 475 -4.23 16.18 7.37
CA GLY A 475 -4.77 16.74 6.12
C GLY A 475 -3.90 17.89 5.59
N TRP A 476 -3.71 17.92 4.28
CA TRP A 476 -2.81 18.84 3.59
C TRP A 476 -3.48 19.47 2.37
N THR A 477 -3.00 20.66 2.04
CA THR A 477 -3.34 21.36 0.81
C THR A 477 -2.03 21.70 0.09
N ILE A 478 -1.97 21.38 -1.19
CA ILE A 478 -0.86 21.75 -2.06
C ILE A 478 -1.40 22.44 -3.31
N THR A 479 -0.81 23.57 -3.67
CA THR A 479 -1.13 24.29 -4.89
C THR A 479 0.02 24.13 -5.88
N VAL A 480 -0.27 23.53 -7.02
CA VAL A 480 0.69 23.26 -8.09
C VAL A 480 0.31 24.10 -9.30
N LYS A 481 1.21 24.96 -9.75
CA LYS A 481 1.07 25.76 -10.96
C LYS A 481 1.68 25.02 -12.14
N LYS A 482 0.91 24.90 -13.23
CA LYS A 482 1.33 24.19 -14.44
C LYS A 482 2.51 24.88 -15.09
N GLY A 483 3.64 24.19 -15.07
CA GLY A 483 4.85 24.54 -15.81
C GLY A 483 4.70 24.29 -17.31
N SER A 484 5.62 24.88 -18.08
CA SER A 484 5.68 24.80 -19.55
C SER A 484 5.99 23.40 -20.08
#